data_AF-A0A1H2FAH6-F1
#
_entry.id   AF-A0A1H2FAH6-F1
#
_cell.length_a   1.000
_cell.length_b   1.000
_cell.length_c   1.000
_cell.angle_alpha   90.00
_cell.angle_beta   90.00
_cell.angle_gamma   90.00
#
_symmetry.space_group_name_H-M   'P 1'
#
loop_
_entity.id
_entity.type
_entity.pdbx_description
1 polymer ?
#
loop_
_entity_poly.entity_id
_entity_poly.type
_entity_poly.pdbx_seq_one_letter_code
_entity_poly.pdbx_strand_id
1 'polypeptide(L)'
;CDEDHVHILCTAHPKIAPGQIVRVFKSITARELFKWKPDLKRDLWGGEFWTDGYYVATVGERADWGVVERYVKNQGKPKEELRQLELF
;
A
#
# COMPACT_ATOMS: atom_id res chain seq x y z
N CYS A 1 -5.53 2.12 -12.97
CA CYS A 1 -5.61 3.48 -12.38
C CYS A 1 -4.97 3.48 -11.00
N ASP A 2 -3.77 2.90 -10.89
CA ASP A 2 -3.00 2.78 -9.66
C ASP A 2 -1.62 3.37 -9.99
N GLU A 3 -1.57 4.70 -9.99
CA GLU A 3 -0.47 5.48 -10.58
C GLU A 3 0.35 6.23 -9.52
N ASP A 4 -0.21 6.39 -8.32
CA ASP A 4 0.33 7.21 -7.23
C ASP A 4 0.37 6.50 -5.87
N HIS A 5 -0.02 5.23 -5.80
CA HIS A 5 0.00 4.42 -4.58
C HIS A 5 0.52 2.99 -4.83
N VAL A 6 0.73 2.25 -3.75
CA VAL A 6 1.21 0.86 -3.78
C VAL A 6 0.42 0.01 -2.82
N HIS A 7 -0.02 -1.16 -3.26
CA HIS A 7 -0.65 -2.17 -2.43
C HIS A 7 0.36 -3.26 -2.05
N ILE A 8 0.38 -3.63 -0.77
CA ILE A 8 1.29 -4.65 -0.24
C ILE A 8 0.48 -5.67 0.54
N LEU A 9 0.50 -6.91 0.07
CA LEU A 9 0.04 -8.05 0.83
C LEU A 9 1.23 -8.68 1.54
N CYS A 10 1.22 -8.70 2.87
CA CYS A 10 2.31 -9.26 3.65
C CYS A 10 1.81 -9.99 4.90
N THR A 11 2.63 -10.92 5.38
CA THR A 11 2.46 -11.59 6.67
C THR A 11 3.49 -11.05 7.65
N ALA A 12 3.11 -10.88 8.91
CA ALA A 12 4.01 -10.43 9.96
C ALA A 12 3.76 -11.19 11.27
N HIS A 13 4.78 -11.22 12.13
CA HIS A 13 4.64 -11.77 13.47
C HIS A 13 3.60 -10.94 14.26
N PRO A 14 2.68 -11.57 15.02
CA PRO A 14 1.54 -10.86 15.65
C PRO A 14 1.93 -9.80 16.68
N LYS A 15 3.17 -9.85 17.20
CA LYS A 15 3.73 -8.82 18.10
C LYS A 15 4.15 -7.54 17.38
N ILE A 16 4.22 -7.54 16.05
CA ILE A 16 4.61 -6.38 15.27
C ILE A 16 3.34 -5.59 14.94
N ALA A 17 3.28 -4.35 15.38
CA ALA A 17 2.14 -3.49 15.07
C ALA A 17 2.14 -3.14 13.57
N PRO A 18 0.98 -3.10 12.90
CA PRO A 18 0.90 -2.75 11.48
C PRO A 18 1.58 -1.42 11.14
N GLY A 19 1.43 -0.40 11.99
CA GLY A 19 2.11 0.88 11.81
C GLY A 19 3.64 0.80 11.84
N GLN A 20 4.23 -0.16 12.56
CA GLN A 20 5.68 -0.38 12.54
C GLN A 20 6.14 -0.91 11.18
N ILE A 21 5.37 -1.83 10.58
CA ILE A 21 5.65 -2.37 9.24
C ILE A 21 5.62 -1.24 8.22
N VAL A 22 4.55 -0.45 8.22
CA VAL A 22 4.37 0.69 7.32
C VAL A 22 5.48 1.72 7.49
N ARG A 23 5.85 2.05 8.73
CA ARG A 23 6.97 2.96 9.03
C ARG A 23 8.27 2.47 8.42
N VAL A 24 8.64 1.21 8.67
CA VAL A 24 9.88 0.62 8.15
C VAL A 24 9.86 0.63 6.62
N PHE A 25 8.75 0.21 6.01
CA PHE A 25 8.60 0.19 4.56
C PHE A 25 8.76 1.59 3.95
N LYS A 26 7.97 2.57 4.40
CA LYS A 26 8.00 3.94 3.86
C LYS A 26 9.38 4.58 4.04
N SER A 27 10.00 4.41 5.21
CA SER A 27 11.32 5.00 5.50
C SER A 27 12.43 4.40 4.64
N ILE A 28 12.48 3.06 4.51
CA ILE A 28 13.54 2.41 3.73
C ILE A 28 13.37 2.72 2.24
N THR A 29 12.15 2.56 1.71
CA THR A 29 11.89 2.77 0.28
C THR A 29 12.14 4.21 -0.15
N ALA A 30 11.66 5.20 0.61
CA ALA A 30 11.93 6.61 0.32
C ALA A 30 13.44 6.89 0.29
N ARG A 31 14.19 6.40 1.28
CA ARG A 31 15.64 6.59 1.35
C ARG A 31 16.36 5.98 0.15
N GLU A 32 16.04 4.74 -0.20
CA GLU A 32 16.71 4.07 -1.32
C GLU A 32 16.31 4.68 -2.67
N LEU A 33 15.06 5.12 -2.83
CA LEU A 33 14.61 5.82 -4.05
C LEU A 33 15.30 7.18 -4.22
N PHE A 34 15.44 7.98 -3.16
CA PHE A 34 16.18 9.24 -3.26
C PHE A 34 17.69 9.04 -3.50
N LYS A 35 18.28 7.92 -3.05
CA LYS A 35 19.67 7.58 -3.41
C LYS A 35 19.79 7.20 -4.87
N TRP A 36 18.84 6.40 -5.38
CA TRP A 36 18.86 5.91 -6.75
C TRP A 36 18.50 6.99 -7.78
N LYS A 37 17.55 7.85 -7.45
CA LYS A 37 17.08 8.98 -8.27
C LYS A 37 17.05 10.27 -7.44
N PRO A 38 18.21 10.93 -7.25
CA PRO A 38 18.29 12.17 -6.47
C PRO A 38 17.35 13.28 -6.96
N ASP A 39 17.05 13.32 -8.26
CA ASP A 39 16.15 14.30 -8.88
C ASP A 39 14.73 14.25 -8.31
N LEU A 40 14.27 13.08 -7.84
CA LEU A 40 12.94 12.93 -7.20
C LEU A 40 12.77 13.85 -6.00
N LYS A 41 13.87 14.23 -5.32
CA LYS A 41 13.82 15.12 -4.16
C LYS A 41 13.39 16.54 -4.54
N ARG A 42 13.66 16.95 -5.79
CA ARG A 42 13.21 18.25 -6.33
C ARG A 42 11.75 18.20 -6.73
N ASP A 43 11.31 17.07 -7.30
CA ASP A 43 9.96 16.91 -7.83
C ASP A 43 8.93 16.63 -6.71
N LEU A 44 9.35 15.99 -5.62
CA LEU A 44 8.46 15.57 -4.53
C LEU A 44 8.68 16.41 -3.26
N TRP A 45 7.93 17.51 -3.13
CA TRP A 45 7.69 18.29 -1.90
C TRP A 45 8.89 18.47 -0.94
N GLY A 46 10.10 18.64 -1.46
CA GLY A 46 11.31 18.83 -0.63
C GLY A 46 11.90 17.54 -0.02
N GLY A 47 11.49 16.37 -0.49
CA GLY A 47 11.98 15.07 -0.04
C GLY A 47 10.96 14.20 0.70
N GLU A 48 9.67 14.51 0.62
CA GLU A 48 8.60 13.63 1.09
C GLU A 48 8.10 12.74 -0.05
N PHE A 49 8.58 11.50 -0.07
CA PHE A 49 8.21 10.55 -1.13
C PHE A 49 6.79 9.99 -0.94
N TRP A 50 6.40 9.70 0.31
CA TRP A 50 5.10 9.16 0.64
C TRP A 50 4.28 10.19 1.40
N THR A 51 2.98 10.27 1.15
CA THR A 51 2.03 11.02 2.00
C THR A 51 2.06 10.50 3.43
N ASP A 52 1.71 11.29 4.44
CA ASP A 52 1.65 10.84 5.84
C ASP A 52 0.70 9.65 6.07
N GLY A 53 -0.41 9.64 5.33
CA GLY A 53 -1.44 8.60 5.42
C GLY A 53 -0.97 7.20 4.99
N TYR A 54 -1.73 6.20 5.42
CA TYR A 54 -1.70 4.83 4.91
C TYR A 54 -3.03 4.13 5.25
N TYR A 55 -3.36 3.10 4.50
CA TYR A 55 -4.48 2.20 4.79
C TYR A 55 -3.95 0.81 5.14
N VAL A 56 -4.54 0.17 6.16
CA VAL A 56 -4.23 -1.20 6.51
C VAL A 56 -5.50 -1.95 6.89
N ALA A 57 -5.61 -3.17 6.40
CA ALA A 57 -6.68 -4.10 6.74
C ALA A 57 -6.11 -5.49 6.98
N THR A 58 -6.74 -6.24 7.87
CA THR A 58 -6.39 -7.64 8.10
C THR A 58 -7.14 -8.51 7.12
N VAL A 59 -6.48 -9.58 6.68
CA VAL A 59 -7.08 -10.61 5.83
C VAL A 59 -7.17 -11.88 6.66
N GLY A 60 -8.39 -12.40 6.82
CA GLY A 60 -8.63 -13.64 7.54
C GLY A 60 -8.30 -14.87 6.70
N GLU A 61 -7.94 -15.98 7.36
CA GLU A 61 -7.53 -17.26 6.75
C GLU A 61 -8.59 -17.89 5.83
N ARG A 62 -9.87 -17.50 5.97
CA ARG A 62 -10.98 -17.95 5.11
C ARG A 62 -11.11 -17.19 3.80
N ALA A 63 -10.39 -16.09 3.63
CA ALA A 63 -10.29 -15.43 2.33
C ALA A 63 -9.26 -16.19 1.49
N ASP A 64 -9.73 -16.90 0.46
CA ASP A 64 -8.86 -17.56 -0.51
C ASP A 64 -7.79 -16.58 -1.00
N TRP A 65 -6.52 -16.98 -0.96
CA TRP A 65 -5.39 -16.18 -1.42
C TRP A 65 -5.60 -15.67 -2.86
N GLY A 66 -6.29 -16.44 -3.71
CA GLY A 66 -6.66 -16.04 -5.07
C GLY A 66 -7.78 -14.99 -5.14
N VAL A 67 -8.55 -14.79 -4.08
CA VAL A 67 -9.51 -13.69 -3.95
C VAL A 67 -8.80 -12.42 -3.50
N VAL A 68 -7.85 -12.53 -2.57
CA VAL A 68 -7.09 -11.40 -2.04
C VAL A 68 -6.15 -10.83 -3.10
N GLU A 69 -5.42 -11.69 -3.81
CA GLU A 69 -4.55 -11.27 -4.91
C GLU A 69 -5.37 -10.59 -6.02
N ARG A 70 -6.55 -11.12 -6.32
CA ARG A 70 -7.47 -10.55 -7.31
C ARG A 70 -8.04 -9.21 -6.86
N TYR A 71 -8.38 -9.07 -5.58
CA TYR A 71 -8.81 -7.80 -5.00
C TYR A 71 -7.71 -6.75 -5.15
N VAL A 72 -6.47 -7.07 -4.78
CA VAL A 72 -5.32 -6.17 -4.94
C VAL A 72 -5.07 -5.83 -6.41
N LYS A 73 -5.09 -6.81 -7.33
CA LYS A 73 -4.91 -6.58 -8.77
C LYS A 73 -6.03 -5.74 -9.40
N ASN A 74 -7.22 -5.76 -8.82
CA ASN A 74 -8.37 -5.01 -9.32
C ASN A 74 -8.54 -3.64 -8.63
N GLN A 75 -7.78 -3.36 -7.57
CA GLN A 75 -7.68 -2.00 -7.02
C GLN A 75 -7.16 -1.07 -8.13
N GLY A 76 -7.88 0.02 -8.37
CA GLY A 76 -7.58 0.93 -9.48
C GLY A 76 -8.25 0.59 -10.82
N LYS A 77 -9.29 -0.26 -10.89
CA LYS A 77 -10.21 -0.28 -12.04
C LYS A 77 -11.26 0.85 -11.91
N PRO A 78 -11.78 1.41 -13.02
CA PRO A 78 -12.81 2.46 -12.99
C PRO A 78 -14.01 2.07 -12.11
N LYS A 79 -14.52 3.04 -11.35
CA LYS A 79 -15.54 2.86 -10.29
C LYS A 79 -16.91 2.35 -10.79
N GLU A 80 -17.11 2.25 -12.09
CA GLU A 80 -18.38 1.86 -12.72
C GLU A 80 -18.75 0.39 -12.47
N GLU A 81 -17.81 -0.47 -12.03
CA GLU A 81 -18.05 -1.90 -11.80
C GLU A 81 -18.15 -2.35 -10.34
N LEU A 82 -17.81 -1.49 -9.37
CA LEU A 82 -17.79 -1.89 -7.96
C LEU A 82 -19.15 -1.64 -7.31
N ARG A 83 -20.07 -2.61 -7.41
CA ARG A 83 -21.21 -2.68 -6.48
C ARG A 83 -20.63 -2.82 -5.08
N GLN A 84 -20.86 -1.80 -4.25
CA GLN A 84 -20.55 -1.85 -2.83
C GLN A 84 -21.22 -3.10 -2.26
N LEU A 85 -20.41 -4.04 -1.75
CA LEU A 85 -20.94 -5.19 -1.02
C LEU A 85 -21.71 -4.63 0.19
N GLU A 86 -22.96 -5.03 0.34
CA GLU A 86 -23.74 -4.69 1.53
C GLU A 86 -22.99 -5.22 2.75
N LEU A 87 -22.54 -4.29 3.59
CA LEU A 87 -22.12 -4.62 4.94
C LEU A 87 -23.40 -4.94 5.70
N PHE A 88 -23.46 -6.15 6.27
CA PHE A 88 -24.59 -6.73 7.00
C PHE A 88 -25.38 -5.73 7.84
#